data_AF-A0A644UZQ6-F1
#
_entry.id   AF-A0A644UZQ6-F1
#
_cell.length_a   1.000
_cell.length_b   1.000
_cell.length_c   1.000
_cell.angle_alpha   90.00
_cell.angle_beta   90.00
_cell.angle_gamma   90.00
#
_symmetry.space_group_name_H-M   'P 1'
#
loop_
_entity.id
_entity.type
_entity.pdbx_description
1 polymer ?
#
loop_
_entity_poly.entity_id
_entity_poly.type
_entity_poly.pdbx_seq_one_letter_code
_entity_poly.pdbx_strand_id
1 'polypeptide(L)'
;MDKLEVLEGVGEATSIKLKEAEYDTFDKIAKTKVEDLSSKLGVNKELAIKIIESAKKEVKNLGSKELITLENFKIKKGILNHVYNGFKTYLKGKNDSKFDLKELDIKYKEFLNKKI
;
A
#
# COMPACT_ATOMS: atom_id res chain seq x y z
N MET A 1 -13.47 9.80 8.68
CA MET A 1 -13.20 9.48 7.27
C MET A 1 -12.76 8.04 7.21
N ASP A 2 -13.60 7.19 6.65
CA ASP A 2 -13.34 5.77 6.56
C ASP A 2 -12.25 5.46 5.54
N LYS A 3 -11.46 4.41 5.78
CA LYS A 3 -10.44 3.98 4.81
C LYS A 3 -11.07 3.51 3.50
N LEU A 4 -12.30 2.99 3.54
CA LEU A 4 -13.02 2.53 2.35
C LEU A 4 -13.56 3.66 1.48
N GLU A 5 -13.71 4.89 2.01
CA GLU A 5 -14.17 6.07 1.24
C GLU A 5 -13.16 6.52 0.17
N VAL A 6 -11.92 6.00 0.19
CA VAL A 6 -10.95 6.23 -0.88
C VAL A 6 -11.32 5.49 -2.18
N LEU A 7 -12.19 4.48 -2.09
CA LEU A 7 -12.59 3.68 -3.23
C LEU A 7 -13.56 4.46 -4.13
N GLU A 8 -13.34 4.38 -5.44
CA GLU A 8 -14.18 5.07 -6.40
C GLU A 8 -15.64 4.57 -6.30
N GLY A 9 -16.56 5.50 -6.07
CA GLY A 9 -17.98 5.20 -5.89
C GLY A 9 -18.38 4.74 -4.49
N VAL A 10 -17.46 4.78 -3.51
CA VAL A 10 -17.76 4.50 -2.10
C VAL A 10 -17.86 5.80 -1.32
N GLY A 11 -19.09 6.22 -1.01
CA GLY A 11 -19.36 7.24 0.01
C GLY A 11 -19.54 6.63 1.40
N GLU A 12 -19.81 7.48 2.39
CA GLU A 12 -20.03 7.08 3.79
C GLU A 12 -21.08 5.96 3.94
N ALA A 13 -22.23 6.08 3.29
CA ALA A 13 -23.28 5.06 3.34
C ALA A 13 -22.85 3.72 2.74
N THR A 14 -22.07 3.74 1.65
CA THR A 14 -21.56 2.53 1.01
C THR A 14 -20.45 1.89 1.84
N SER A 15 -19.61 2.69 2.49
CA SER A 15 -18.52 2.20 3.35
C SER A 15 -19.07 1.44 4.57
N ILE A 16 -20.15 1.94 5.17
CA ILE A 16 -20.84 1.27 6.28
C ILE A 16 -21.40 -0.07 5.83
N LYS A 17 -22.13 -0.11 4.71
CA LYS A 17 -22.67 -1.36 4.15
C LYS A 17 -21.60 -2.38 3.81
N LEU A 18 -20.46 -1.94 3.27
CA LEU A 18 -19.32 -2.82 3.01
C LEU A 18 -18.82 -3.48 4.30
N LYS A 19 -18.70 -2.74 5.39
CA LYS A 19 -18.30 -3.29 6.69
C LYS A 19 -19.33 -4.24 7.27
N GLU A 20 -20.61 -3.88 7.21
CA GLU A 20 -21.72 -4.75 7.65
C GLU A 20 -21.76 -6.06 6.86
N ALA A 21 -21.38 -6.02 5.58
CA ALA A 21 -21.26 -7.18 4.70
C ALA A 21 -19.91 -7.93 4.84
N GLU A 22 -19.12 -7.63 5.87
CA GLU A 22 -17.81 -8.21 6.20
C GLU A 22 -16.67 -7.88 5.21
N TYR A 23 -16.88 -6.89 4.33
CA TYR A 23 -15.90 -6.35 3.38
C TYR A 23 -15.16 -5.14 3.96
N ASP A 24 -14.50 -5.34 5.09
CA ASP A 24 -13.77 -4.31 5.86
C ASP A 24 -12.37 -3.99 5.31
N THR A 25 -11.89 -4.71 4.30
CA THR A 25 -10.54 -4.55 3.75
C THR A 25 -10.52 -4.57 2.22
N PHE A 26 -9.59 -3.84 1.62
CA PHE A 26 -9.41 -3.80 0.17
C PHE A 26 -9.13 -5.18 -0.43
N ASP A 27 -8.43 -6.07 0.29
CA ASP A 27 -8.14 -7.42 -0.18
C ASP A 27 -9.41 -8.28 -0.31
N LYS A 28 -10.30 -8.23 0.70
CA LYS A 28 -11.60 -8.92 0.64
C LYS A 28 -12.44 -8.39 -0.51
N ILE A 29 -12.53 -7.07 -0.67
CA ILE A 29 -13.28 -6.43 -1.76
C ILE A 29 -12.71 -6.83 -3.13
N ALA A 30 -11.38 -6.76 -3.29
CA ALA A 30 -10.69 -7.06 -4.55
C ALA A 30 -10.87 -8.52 -5.03
N LYS A 31 -11.08 -9.45 -4.10
CA LYS A 31 -11.26 -10.90 -4.37
C LYS A 31 -12.73 -11.29 -4.55
N THR A 32 -13.66 -10.40 -4.27
CA THR A 32 -15.11 -10.67 -4.33
C THR A 32 -15.61 -10.66 -5.77
N LYS A 33 -16.66 -11.42 -6.06
CA LYS A 33 -17.34 -11.39 -7.37
C LYS A 33 -18.26 -10.18 -7.47
N VAL A 34 -18.37 -9.62 -8.68
CA VAL A 34 -19.23 -8.47 -8.97
C VAL A 34 -20.68 -8.72 -8.53
N GLU A 35 -21.18 -9.93 -8.77
CA GLU A 35 -22.56 -10.31 -8.47
C GLU A 35 -22.83 -10.37 -6.96
N ASP A 36 -21.93 -11.01 -6.21
CA ASP A 36 -22.03 -11.09 -4.74
C ASP A 36 -21.98 -9.70 -4.10
N LEU A 37 -21.09 -8.83 -4.60
CA LEU A 37 -20.94 -7.47 -4.09
C LEU A 37 -22.17 -6.61 -4.44
N SER A 38 -22.65 -6.71 -5.68
CA SER A 38 -23.85 -6.02 -6.17
C SER A 38 -25.09 -6.40 -5.37
N SER A 39 -25.32 -7.70 -5.15
CA SER A 39 -26.47 -8.20 -4.39
C SER A 39 -26.39 -7.84 -2.91
N LYS A 40 -25.23 -8.00 -2.25
CA LYS A 40 -25.10 -7.69 -0.81
C LYS A 40 -25.24 -6.20 -0.51
N LEU A 41 -24.69 -5.32 -1.35
CA LEU A 41 -24.75 -3.87 -1.14
C LEU A 41 -26.02 -3.22 -1.68
N GLY A 42 -26.78 -3.93 -2.52
CA GLY A 42 -27.93 -3.39 -3.24
C GLY A 42 -27.53 -2.32 -4.26
N VAL A 43 -26.39 -2.52 -4.94
CA VAL A 43 -25.86 -1.59 -5.95
C VAL A 43 -25.89 -2.21 -7.34
N ASN A 44 -25.87 -1.39 -8.39
CA ASN A 44 -25.79 -1.91 -9.76
C ASN A 44 -24.43 -2.58 -10.03
N LYS A 45 -24.40 -3.46 -11.05
CA LYS A 45 -23.18 -4.19 -11.42
C LYS A 45 -22.03 -3.27 -11.81
N GLU A 46 -22.32 -2.14 -12.45
CA GLU A 46 -21.29 -1.16 -12.84
C GLU A 46 -20.59 -0.53 -11.65
N LEU A 47 -21.34 -0.13 -10.61
CA LEU A 47 -20.75 0.40 -9.38
C LEU A 47 -19.96 -0.68 -8.64
N ALA A 48 -20.47 -1.91 -8.58
CA ALA A 48 -19.73 -3.04 -7.99
C ALA A 48 -18.40 -3.29 -8.71
N ILE A 49 -18.36 -3.23 -10.04
CA ILE A 49 -17.13 -3.34 -10.83
C ILE A 49 -16.14 -2.25 -10.42
N LYS A 50 -16.58 -0.98 -10.40
CA LYS A 50 -15.72 0.16 -10.03
C LYS A 50 -15.11 0.00 -8.64
N ILE A 51 -15.92 -0.41 -7.66
CA ILE A 51 -15.46 -0.65 -6.29
C ILE A 51 -14.40 -1.75 -6.26
N ILE A 52 -14.62 -2.88 -6.95
CA ILE A 52 -13.67 -4.00 -7.01
C ILE A 52 -12.38 -3.59 -7.71
N GLU A 53 -12.47 -2.88 -8.84
CA GLU A 53 -11.29 -2.41 -9.57
C GLU A 53 -10.48 -1.39 -8.77
N SER A 54 -11.17 -0.45 -8.10
CA SER A 54 -10.53 0.50 -7.20
C SER A 54 -9.85 -0.22 -6.04
N ALA A 55 -10.51 -1.21 -5.43
CA ALA A 55 -9.91 -2.02 -4.37
C ALA A 55 -8.69 -2.82 -4.87
N LYS A 56 -8.74 -3.37 -6.09
CA LYS A 56 -7.57 -4.04 -6.71
C LYS A 56 -6.41 -3.07 -6.93
N LYS A 57 -6.68 -1.83 -7.35
CA LYS A 57 -5.65 -0.79 -7.46
C LYS A 57 -5.05 -0.47 -6.09
N GLU A 58 -5.86 -0.36 -5.05
CA GLU A 58 -5.37 -0.12 -3.69
C GLU A 58 -4.56 -1.30 -3.15
N VAL A 59 -5.01 -2.54 -3.35
CA VAL A 59 -4.23 -3.74 -3.02
C VAL A 59 -2.93 -3.78 -3.80
N LYS A 60 -2.96 -3.42 -5.09
CA LYS A 60 -1.76 -3.32 -5.92
C LYS A 60 -0.86 -2.19 -5.45
N ASN A 61 -1.36 -1.03 -5.03
CA ASN A 61 -0.56 0.06 -4.49
C ASN A 61 0.04 -0.28 -3.11
N LEU A 62 -0.67 -1.08 -2.32
CA LEU A 62 -0.19 -1.62 -1.05
C LEU A 62 0.84 -2.74 -1.26
N GLY A 63 0.68 -3.57 -2.29
CA GLY A 63 1.50 -4.76 -2.56
C GLY A 63 2.53 -4.62 -3.68
N SER A 64 2.51 -3.55 -4.48
CA SER A 64 3.51 -3.25 -5.50
C SER A 64 4.76 -2.81 -4.78
N LYS A 65 5.63 -3.79 -4.51
CA LYS A 65 6.97 -3.51 -4.03
C LYS A 65 7.69 -2.72 -5.11
N GLU A 66 7.84 -1.41 -4.91
CA GLU A 66 8.74 -0.61 -5.75
C GLU A 66 10.15 -1.04 -5.37
N LEU A 67 10.70 -1.97 -6.16
CA LEU A 67 12.01 -2.53 -5.93
C LEU A 67 13.08 -1.54 -6.41
N ILE A 68 13.95 -1.10 -5.51
CA ILE A 68 15.01 -0.14 -5.77
C ILE A 68 16.36 -0.65 -5.25
N THR A 69 17.45 -0.29 -5.92
CA THR A 69 18.81 -0.53 -5.40
C THR A 69 19.15 0.48 -4.30
N LEU A 70 20.09 0.15 -3.41
CA LEU A 70 20.57 1.12 -2.41
C LEU A 70 21.18 2.39 -3.05
N GLU A 71 21.82 2.24 -4.21
CA GLU A 71 22.40 3.37 -4.95
C GLU A 71 21.31 4.27 -5.53
N ASN A 72 20.27 3.70 -6.15
CA ASN A 72 19.14 4.47 -6.65
C ASN A 72 18.39 5.14 -5.50
N PHE A 73 18.27 4.48 -4.34
CA PHE A 73 17.69 5.08 -3.14
C PHE A 73 18.50 6.28 -2.65
N LYS A 74 19.84 6.16 -2.58
CA LYS A 74 20.75 7.26 -2.23
C LYS A 74 20.55 8.47 -3.15
N ILE A 75 20.50 8.25 -4.46
CA ILE A 75 20.29 9.30 -5.46
C ILE A 75 18.91 9.94 -5.26
N LYS A 76 17.84 9.13 -5.17
CA LYS A 76 16.45 9.60 -5.01
C LYS A 76 16.24 10.45 -3.76
N LYS A 77 16.95 10.13 -2.67
CA LYS A 77 16.84 10.82 -1.38
C LYS A 77 17.88 11.92 -1.15
N GLY A 78 18.85 12.09 -2.05
CA GLY A 78 19.94 13.07 -1.86
C GLY A 78 20.81 12.77 -0.63
N ILE A 79 21.07 11.50 -0.33
CA ILE A 79 21.79 11.10 0.88
C ILE A 79 23.30 11.31 0.72
N LEU A 80 23.91 12.04 1.66
CA LEU A 80 25.36 12.26 1.70
C LEU A 80 26.12 10.94 1.92
N ASN A 81 27.34 10.85 1.36
CA ASN A 81 28.14 9.61 1.37
C ASN A 81 28.37 9.04 2.79
N HIS A 82 28.65 9.88 3.78
CA HIS A 82 28.90 9.42 5.14
C HIS A 82 27.63 8.84 5.80
N VAL A 83 26.48 9.48 5.57
CA VAL A 83 25.15 8.99 6.03
C VAL A 83 24.79 7.69 5.32
N TYR A 84 25.01 7.61 4.01
CA TYR A 84 24.78 6.41 3.21
C TYR A 84 25.63 5.23 3.70
N ASN A 85 26.92 5.43 3.99
CA ASN A 85 27.78 4.38 4.50
C ASN A 85 27.37 3.90 5.90
N GLY A 86 26.95 4.83 6.78
CA GLY A 86 26.36 4.50 8.08
C GLY A 86 25.09 3.68 7.93
N PHE A 87 24.19 4.08 7.03
CA PHE A 87 22.95 3.36 6.73
C PHE A 87 23.20 1.99 6.11
N LYS A 88 24.15 1.88 5.18
CA LYS A 88 24.58 0.61 4.58
C LYS A 88 25.10 -0.37 5.63
N THR A 89 25.85 0.14 6.61
CA THR A 89 26.35 -0.66 7.75
C THR A 89 25.22 -1.06 8.69
N TYR A 90 24.28 -0.14 8.97
CA TYR A 90 23.07 -0.40 9.75
C TYR A 90 22.23 -1.54 9.18
N LEU A 91 22.14 -1.63 7.85
CA LEU A 91 21.41 -2.69 7.17
C LEU A 91 22.07 -4.08 7.23
N LYS A 92 23.27 -4.23 7.83
CA LYS A 92 24.06 -5.48 7.97
C LYS A 92 23.85 -6.47 6.80
N GLY A 93 24.34 -6.03 5.64
CA GLY A 93 24.43 -6.72 4.35
C GLY A 93 23.90 -8.15 4.22
N LYS A 94 22.77 -8.29 3.54
CA LYS A 94 22.64 -9.32 2.51
C LYS A 94 22.64 -8.64 1.14
N ASN A 95 23.32 -9.29 0.20
CA ASN A 95 23.55 -8.91 -1.18
C ASN A 95 22.24 -8.96 -2.01
N ASP A 96 21.13 -8.49 -1.46
CA ASP A 96 19.90 -8.36 -2.22
C ASP A 96 20.03 -7.12 -3.10
N SER A 97 20.09 -7.34 -4.41
CA SER A 97 20.26 -6.30 -5.42
C SER A 97 19.08 -5.32 -5.45
N LYS A 98 17.97 -5.60 -4.75
CA LYS A 98 16.74 -4.83 -4.80
C LYS A 98 16.01 -4.88 -3.44
N PHE A 99 15.61 -3.72 -2.96
CA PHE A 99 14.87 -3.51 -1.72
C PHE A 99 13.49 -2.95 -2.03
N ASP A 100 12.49 -3.30 -1.22
CA ASP A 100 11.23 -2.58 -1.24
C ASP A 100 11.46 -1.13 -0.78
N LEU A 101 11.06 -0.15 -1.60
CA LEU A 101 11.31 1.26 -1.32
C LEU A 101 10.64 1.71 -0.01
N LYS A 102 9.41 1.25 0.26
CA LYS A 102 8.67 1.68 1.47
C LYS A 102 9.37 1.15 2.72
N GLU A 103 9.78 -0.12 2.70
CA GLU A 103 10.55 -0.74 3.78
C GLU A 103 11.90 -0.03 3.98
N LEU A 104 12.58 0.29 2.89
CA LEU A 104 13.87 0.99 2.94
C LEU A 104 13.73 2.41 3.50
N ASP A 105 12.64 3.12 3.17
CA ASP A 105 12.31 4.44 3.71
C ASP A 105 12.07 4.40 5.23
N ILE A 106 11.33 3.38 5.70
CA ILE A 106 11.08 3.16 7.13
C ILE A 106 12.40 2.91 7.85
N LYS A 107 13.21 1.96 7.36
CA LYS A 107 14.52 1.64 7.96
C LYS A 107 15.46 2.84 7.97
N TYR A 108 15.44 3.68 6.93
CA TYR A 108 16.24 4.89 6.87
C TYR A 108 15.81 5.91 7.93
N LYS A 109 14.50 6.11 8.14
CA LYS A 109 13.98 6.97 9.21
C LYS A 109 14.35 6.45 10.60
N GLU A 110 14.24 5.13 10.83
CA GLU A 110 14.69 4.51 12.07
C GLU A 110 16.18 4.75 12.32
N PHE A 111 17.00 4.59 11.28
CA PHE A 111 18.44 4.87 11.34
C PHE A 111 18.73 6.33 11.72
N LEU A 112 18.02 7.31 11.12
CA LEU A 112 18.19 8.72 11.46
C LEU A 112 17.70 9.07 12.88
N ASN A 113 16.66 8.38 13.37
CA ASN A 113 16.08 8.61 14.69
C ASN A 113 16.83 7.90 15.82
N LYS A 114 17.74 6.96 15.51
CA LYS A 114 18.69 6.47 16.49
C LYS A 114 19.61 7.64 16.86
N LYS A 115 19.35 8.25 18.01
CA LYS A 115 20.30 9.13 18.68
C LYS A 115 21.63 8.38 18.77
N ILE A 116 22.61 8.85 18.00
CA ILE A 116 24.03 8.60 18.25
C ILE A 116 24.42 9.50 19.43
#